data_AF-A0A8S3V529-F1
#
_entry.id   AF-A0A8S3V529-F1
#
_cell.length_a   1.000
_cell.length_b   1.000
_cell.length_c   1.000
_cell.angle_alpha   90.00
_cell.angle_beta   90.00
_cell.angle_gamma   90.00
#
_symmetry.space_group_name_H-M   'P 1'
#
loop_
_entity.id
_entity.type
_entity.pdbx_description
1 polymer ?
#
loop_
_entity_poly.entity_id
_entity_poly.type
_entity_poly.pdbx_seq_one_letter_code
_entity_poly.pdbx_strand_id
1 'polypeptide(L)'
;MLNVLQKLNLQQAFPNFEREKITPDIVCRLSTHEMEILGVSSRADMMKLRTECVKYGTSAPNKINSECGPPKFDIPKSVLKSVLENGFKISDISKLLSVSESTIYRRMSQFGLSKMNFTQIDDSDLDLTLGQIIKEFPLCGETLLQQMLLLKGIRVQRWRLRECMHRLDTAGVQARRTGRLHRRVYNVMGPNHLWHIDTNHKLVRWRFVIVGGIDGFSRLITFLKCTDNNTSRTVLDCFFSGVAKYGIPNKVRSDKGLENVSVANYMLIQKRPKQYGNGKKHS
;
A
#
# COMPACT_ATOMS: atom_id res chain seq x y z
N MET A 1 23.96 -18.51 -2.58
CA MET A 1 23.81 -19.22 -3.87
C MET A 1 24.79 -20.37 -4.00
N LEU A 2 26.10 -20.15 -3.77
CA LEU A 2 27.14 -21.18 -3.85
C LEU A 2 26.79 -22.49 -3.11
N ASN A 3 26.39 -22.41 -1.83
CA ASN A 3 26.02 -23.58 -1.03
C ASN A 3 24.87 -24.40 -1.64
N VAL A 4 23.90 -23.74 -2.30
CA VAL A 4 22.77 -24.40 -2.97
C VAL A 4 23.26 -25.16 -4.19
N LEU A 5 24.10 -24.52 -5.01
CA LEU A 5 24.66 -25.13 -6.21
C LEU A 5 25.60 -26.30 -5.87
N GLN A 6 26.41 -26.17 -4.83
CA GLN A 6 27.26 -27.26 -4.34
C GLN A 6 26.45 -28.48 -3.91
N LYS A 7 25.36 -28.29 -3.17
CA LYS A 7 24.45 -29.37 -2.75
C LYS A 7 23.83 -30.13 -3.92
N LEU A 8 23.70 -29.49 -5.09
CA LEU A 8 23.11 -30.05 -6.29
C LEU A 8 24.14 -30.48 -7.34
N ASN A 9 25.45 -30.41 -7.04
CA ASN A 9 26.53 -30.65 -8.00
C ASN A 9 26.47 -29.74 -9.26
N LEU A 10 26.05 -28.48 -9.07
CA LEU A 10 25.93 -27.44 -10.10
C LEU A 10 26.92 -26.27 -9.89
N GLN A 11 28.04 -26.53 -9.20
CA GLN A 11 29.02 -25.51 -8.81
C GLN A 11 29.65 -24.79 -10.02
N GLN A 12 29.73 -25.49 -11.16
CA GLN A 12 30.18 -24.95 -12.45
C GLN A 12 29.35 -23.76 -12.95
N ALA A 13 28.07 -23.66 -12.54
CA ALA A 13 27.20 -22.55 -12.92
C ALA A 13 27.41 -21.31 -12.04
N PHE A 14 28.10 -21.42 -10.90
CA PHE A 14 28.24 -20.34 -9.93
C PHE A 14 28.79 -19.02 -10.50
N PRO A 15 29.82 -19.01 -11.37
CA PRO A 15 30.33 -17.77 -11.95
C PRO A 15 29.26 -16.96 -12.71
N ASN A 16 28.34 -17.65 -13.40
CA ASN A 16 27.25 -16.99 -14.12
C ASN A 16 26.21 -16.42 -13.14
N PHE A 17 25.85 -17.18 -12.10
CA PHE A 17 24.93 -16.69 -11.06
C PHE A 17 25.50 -15.48 -10.32
N GLU A 18 26.81 -15.46 -10.07
CA GLU A 18 27.49 -14.33 -9.43
C GLU A 18 27.54 -13.10 -10.35
N ARG A 19 27.91 -13.29 -11.63
CA ARG A 19 27.93 -12.21 -12.63
C ARG A 19 26.57 -11.54 -12.79
N GLU A 20 25.52 -12.33 -12.89
CA GLU A 20 24.14 -11.85 -13.06
C GLU A 20 23.45 -11.49 -11.73
N LYS A 21 24.15 -11.57 -10.60
CA LYS A 21 23.65 -11.28 -9.24
C LYS A 21 22.36 -12.03 -8.89
N ILE A 22 22.25 -13.29 -9.32
CA ILE A 22 21.07 -14.12 -9.09
C ILE A 22 21.10 -14.67 -7.67
N THR A 23 20.09 -14.29 -6.89
CA THR A 23 19.86 -14.78 -5.54
C THR A 23 18.83 -15.92 -5.51
N PRO A 24 18.87 -16.83 -4.51
CA PRO A 24 17.97 -17.97 -4.44
C PRO A 24 16.47 -17.63 -4.53
N ASP A 25 16.04 -16.47 -4.03
CA ASP A 25 14.65 -16.01 -4.07
C ASP A 25 14.14 -15.65 -5.47
N ILE A 26 15.05 -15.36 -6.42
CA ILE A 26 14.72 -14.99 -7.80
C ILE A 26 14.69 -16.21 -8.72
N VAL A 27 15.41 -17.28 -8.38
CA VAL A 27 15.55 -18.51 -9.19
C VAL A 27 14.20 -19.09 -9.62
N CYS A 28 13.17 -19.01 -8.77
CA CYS A 28 11.84 -19.53 -9.09
C CYS A 28 11.09 -18.71 -10.14
N ARG A 29 11.53 -17.48 -10.42
CA ARG A 29 10.95 -16.56 -11.40
C ARG A 29 11.66 -16.60 -12.75
N LEU A 30 12.82 -17.25 -12.84
CA LEU A 30 13.58 -17.36 -14.08
C LEU A 30 12.90 -18.34 -15.04
N SER A 31 12.81 -17.95 -16.30
CA SER A 31 12.40 -18.79 -17.43
C SER A 31 13.42 -19.91 -17.69
N THR A 32 13.03 -20.89 -18.52
CA THR A 32 13.96 -21.97 -18.94
C THR A 32 15.15 -21.43 -19.72
N HIS A 33 14.93 -20.42 -20.55
CA HIS A 33 15.98 -19.79 -21.35
C HIS A 33 17.03 -19.07 -20.47
N GLU A 34 16.56 -18.34 -19.45
CA GLU A 34 17.46 -17.68 -18.50
C GLU A 34 18.27 -18.70 -17.68
N MET A 35 17.66 -19.83 -17.30
CA MET A 35 18.37 -20.92 -16.61
C MET A 35 19.46 -21.57 -17.49
N GLU A 36 19.20 -21.72 -18.78
CA GLU A 36 20.19 -22.23 -19.75
C GLU A 36 21.38 -21.27 -19.89
N ILE A 37 21.12 -19.96 -19.99
CA ILE A 37 22.18 -18.92 -20.03
C ILE A 37 23.04 -18.97 -18.75
N LEU A 38 22.43 -19.27 -17.61
CA LEU A 38 23.13 -19.42 -16.34
C LEU A 38 23.94 -20.73 -16.23
N GLY A 39 23.85 -21.63 -17.21
CA GLY A 39 24.59 -22.89 -17.25
C GLY A 39 23.87 -24.09 -16.62
N VAL A 40 22.53 -24.01 -16.45
CA VAL A 40 21.69 -25.11 -15.98
C VAL A 40 20.78 -25.57 -17.11
N SER A 41 21.28 -26.45 -17.97
CA SER A 41 20.57 -26.86 -19.20
C SER A 41 19.58 -28.00 -19.01
N SER A 42 19.74 -28.82 -17.97
CA SER A 42 18.87 -29.98 -17.70
C SER A 42 17.58 -29.54 -17.00
N ARG A 43 16.41 -29.86 -17.57
CA ARG A 43 15.10 -29.59 -16.94
C ARG A 43 14.98 -30.21 -15.54
N ALA A 44 15.56 -31.38 -15.34
CA ALA A 44 15.57 -32.04 -14.03
C ALA A 44 16.37 -31.23 -13.00
N ASP A 45 17.51 -30.68 -13.42
CA ASP A 45 18.37 -29.88 -12.54
C ASP A 45 17.80 -28.49 -12.30
N MET A 46 17.13 -27.88 -13.29
CA MET A 46 16.33 -26.67 -13.11
C MET A 46 15.24 -26.88 -12.05
N MET A 47 14.53 -28.02 -12.08
CA MET A 47 13.47 -28.33 -11.12
C MET A 47 14.03 -28.60 -9.72
N LYS A 48 15.13 -29.35 -9.59
CA LYS A 48 15.84 -29.55 -8.33
C LYS A 48 16.34 -28.23 -7.74
N LEU A 49 16.92 -27.37 -8.59
CA LEU A 49 17.41 -26.07 -8.20
C LEU A 49 16.30 -25.17 -7.70
N ARG A 50 15.18 -25.07 -8.43
CA ARG A 50 13.99 -24.33 -7.97
C ARG A 50 13.51 -24.87 -6.63
N THR A 51 13.40 -26.19 -6.48
CA THR A 51 12.91 -26.82 -5.25
C THR A 51 13.81 -26.52 -4.05
N GLU A 52 15.14 -26.55 -4.21
CA GLU A 52 16.07 -26.19 -3.13
C GLU A 52 16.11 -24.68 -2.87
N CYS A 53 15.98 -23.84 -3.89
CA CYS A 53 15.90 -22.39 -3.73
C CYS A 53 14.64 -21.95 -2.99
N VAL A 54 13.49 -22.59 -3.18
CA VAL A 54 12.27 -22.34 -2.38
C VAL A 54 12.50 -22.64 -0.89
N LYS A 55 13.28 -23.67 -0.59
CA LYS A 55 13.63 -24.07 0.79
C LYS A 55 14.74 -23.22 1.42
N TYR A 56 15.43 -22.42 0.60
CA TYR A 56 16.56 -21.64 1.04
C TYR A 56 16.10 -20.51 1.97
N GLY A 57 16.60 -20.51 3.21
CA GLY A 57 16.20 -19.55 4.23
C GLY A 57 14.84 -19.81 4.89
N THR A 58 14.12 -20.87 4.51
CA THR A 58 12.83 -21.29 5.12
C THR A 58 12.94 -22.60 5.90
N SER A 59 14.14 -23.16 6.02
CA SER A 59 14.38 -24.34 6.85
C SER A 59 14.34 -23.96 8.33
N ALA A 60 13.68 -24.81 9.14
CA ALA A 60 13.70 -24.63 10.59
C ALA A 60 15.17 -24.68 11.10
N PRO A 61 15.51 -23.89 12.13
CA PRO A 61 16.83 -23.94 12.73
C PRO A 61 17.20 -25.35 13.20
N ASN A 62 18.49 -25.64 13.29
CA ASN A 62 18.96 -26.92 13.80
C ASN A 62 18.47 -27.14 15.23
N LYS A 63 18.18 -28.39 15.62
CA LYS A 63 17.88 -28.73 17.02
C LYS A 63 19.18 -29.07 17.74
N ILE A 64 19.42 -28.45 18.89
CA ILE A 64 20.52 -28.77 19.79
C ILE A 64 19.97 -29.64 20.92
N ASN A 65 20.73 -30.68 21.28
CA ASN A 65 20.44 -31.50 22.46
C ASN A 65 20.50 -30.63 23.71
N SER A 66 19.48 -30.72 24.56
CA SER A 66 19.51 -30.03 25.85
C SER A 66 19.84 -31.02 26.95
N GLU A 67 20.60 -30.58 27.97
CA GLU A 67 21.00 -31.40 29.12
C GLU A 67 19.82 -32.04 29.85
N CYS A 68 18.62 -31.43 29.77
CA CYS A 68 17.39 -32.01 30.26
C CYS A 68 16.18 -31.58 29.40
N GLY A 69 15.37 -32.56 28.97
CA GLY A 69 14.18 -32.36 28.14
C GLY A 69 14.42 -32.48 26.62
N PRO A 70 13.38 -32.27 25.79
CA PRO A 70 13.45 -32.47 24.35
C PRO A 70 14.41 -31.46 23.66
N PRO A 71 15.02 -31.85 22.52
CA PRO A 71 15.94 -30.99 21.78
C PRO A 71 15.33 -29.61 21.42
N LYS A 72 16.13 -28.55 21.52
CA LYS A 72 15.69 -27.15 21.37
C LYS A 72 16.21 -26.56 20.04
N PHE A 73 15.39 -25.81 19.32
CA PHE A 73 15.82 -25.08 18.12
C PHE A 73 16.91 -24.06 18.44
N ASP A 74 18.05 -24.10 17.73
CA ASP A 74 19.14 -23.14 17.84
C ASP A 74 18.72 -21.80 17.24
N ILE A 75 18.37 -20.85 18.11
CA ILE A 75 17.98 -19.51 17.69
C ILE A 75 18.83 -18.54 18.48
N PRO A 76 19.88 -17.96 17.86
CA PRO A 76 20.75 -17.02 18.53
C PRO A 76 20.00 -15.77 19.00
N LYS A 77 20.41 -15.21 20.14
CA LYS A 77 19.86 -13.97 20.70
C LYS A 77 19.96 -12.80 19.71
N SER A 78 21.07 -12.72 18.97
CA SER A 78 21.34 -11.67 17.98
C SER A 78 20.31 -11.67 16.85
N VAL A 79 19.99 -12.85 16.30
CA VAL A 79 18.97 -13.02 15.26
C VAL A 79 17.64 -12.49 15.77
N LEU A 80 17.17 -13.02 16.91
CA LEU A 80 15.86 -12.66 17.47
C LEU A 80 15.77 -11.17 17.81
N LYS A 81 16.84 -10.59 18.37
CA LYS A 81 16.94 -9.16 18.67
C LYS A 81 16.82 -8.31 17.41
N SER A 82 17.57 -8.65 16.35
CA SER A 82 17.53 -7.91 15.08
C SER A 82 16.15 -7.92 14.43
N VAL A 83 15.47 -9.07 14.37
CA VAL A 83 14.12 -9.13 13.75
C VAL A 83 13.09 -8.34 14.57
N LEU A 84 13.22 -8.31 15.89
CA LEU A 84 12.36 -7.53 16.79
C LEU A 84 12.62 -6.02 16.70
N GLU A 85 13.88 -5.61 16.51
CA GLU A 85 14.29 -4.22 16.27
C GLU A 85 13.77 -3.71 14.91
N ASN A 86 13.78 -4.57 13.89
CA ASN A 86 13.19 -4.28 12.58
C ASN A 86 11.65 -4.30 12.56
N GLY A 87 11.00 -4.48 13.71
CA GLY A 87 9.55 -4.29 13.86
C GLY A 87 8.66 -5.47 13.46
N PHE A 88 9.23 -6.60 13.03
CA PHE A 88 8.49 -7.79 12.60
C PHE A 88 7.48 -8.24 13.68
N LYS A 89 6.32 -8.75 13.24
CA LYS A 89 5.36 -9.37 14.17
C LYS A 89 5.86 -10.76 14.55
N ILE A 90 5.46 -11.25 15.73
CA ILE A 90 5.84 -12.59 16.18
C ILE A 90 5.37 -13.66 15.18
N SER A 91 4.19 -13.49 14.60
CA SER A 91 3.67 -14.32 13.50
C SER A 91 4.60 -14.35 12.29
N ASP A 92 5.21 -13.22 11.95
CA ASP A 92 6.09 -13.11 10.79
C ASP A 92 7.46 -13.72 11.08
N ILE A 93 7.97 -13.53 12.31
CA ILE A 93 9.19 -14.18 12.79
C ILE A 93 9.03 -15.70 12.85
N SER A 94 7.86 -16.18 13.30
CA SER A 94 7.51 -17.61 13.32
C SER A 94 7.55 -18.22 11.93
N LYS A 95 6.94 -17.55 10.94
CA LYS A 95 6.99 -17.98 9.54
C LYS A 95 8.40 -17.91 8.96
N LEU A 96 9.15 -16.85 9.25
CA LEU A 96 10.51 -16.64 8.76
C LEU A 96 11.47 -17.72 9.25
N LEU A 97 11.37 -18.08 10.54
CA LEU A 97 12.22 -19.08 11.16
C LEU A 97 11.63 -20.50 11.09
N SER A 98 10.46 -20.69 10.46
CA SER A 98 9.76 -21.98 10.38
C SER A 98 9.63 -22.70 11.73
N VAL A 99 9.28 -21.96 12.78
CA VAL A 99 9.04 -22.49 14.14
C VAL A 99 7.72 -21.95 14.69
N SER A 100 7.12 -22.65 15.65
CA SER A 100 5.91 -22.16 16.34
C SER A 100 6.12 -20.81 17.03
N GLU A 101 5.06 -19.98 17.10
CA GLU A 101 5.09 -18.73 17.88
C GLU A 101 5.48 -18.99 19.35
N SER A 102 5.02 -20.10 19.94
CA SER A 102 5.38 -20.52 21.29
C SER A 102 6.88 -20.71 21.48
N THR A 103 7.60 -21.21 20.46
CA THR A 103 9.07 -21.30 20.49
C THR A 103 9.70 -19.90 20.53
N ILE A 104 9.16 -18.95 19.76
CA ILE A 104 9.66 -17.57 19.74
C ILE A 104 9.43 -16.90 21.10
N TYR A 105 8.22 -16.99 21.66
CA TYR A 105 7.91 -16.43 22.98
C TYR A 105 8.80 -17.01 24.10
N ARG A 106 9.05 -18.34 24.08
CA ARG A 106 9.96 -18.99 25.04
C ARG A 106 11.38 -18.46 24.91
N ARG A 107 11.90 -18.31 23.69
CA ARG A 107 13.24 -17.74 23.43
C ARG A 107 13.33 -16.26 23.82
N MET A 108 12.27 -15.48 23.57
CA MET A 108 12.18 -14.10 24.04
C MET A 108 12.29 -14.00 25.56
N SER A 109 11.51 -14.82 26.28
CA SER A 109 11.57 -14.90 27.75
C SER A 109 12.96 -15.29 28.24
N GLN A 110 13.56 -16.34 27.66
CA GLN A 110 14.92 -16.80 28.01
C GLN A 110 15.99 -15.70 27.84
N PHE A 111 15.86 -14.86 26.81
CA PHE A 111 16.84 -13.81 26.51
C PHE A 111 16.51 -12.44 27.12
N GLY A 112 15.39 -12.31 27.84
CA GLY A 112 14.88 -11.03 28.35
C GLY A 112 14.49 -10.06 27.24
N LEU A 113 14.07 -10.57 26.07
CA LEU A 113 13.65 -9.76 24.94
C LEU A 113 12.15 -9.48 25.01
N SER A 114 11.77 -8.22 24.87
CA SER A 114 10.37 -7.83 24.76
C SER A 114 10.18 -6.84 23.62
N LYS A 115 9.06 -6.98 22.90
CA LYS A 115 8.61 -5.95 21.95
C LYS A 115 8.19 -4.66 22.67
N MET A 116 8.03 -4.72 23.99
CA MET A 116 7.70 -3.61 24.89
C MET A 116 8.94 -3.05 25.61
N ASN A 117 10.16 -3.34 25.15
CA ASN A 117 11.35 -2.64 25.62
C ASN A 117 11.34 -1.21 25.08
N PHE A 118 10.72 -0.31 25.84
CA PHE A 118 10.67 1.12 25.55
C PHE A 118 11.87 1.81 26.22
N THR A 119 12.38 2.84 25.57
CA THR A 119 13.42 3.70 26.11
C THR A 119 12.86 4.45 27.32
N GLN A 120 13.58 4.43 28.43
CA GLN A 120 13.30 5.28 29.58
C GLN A 120 13.76 6.69 29.25
N ILE A 121 12.89 7.44 28.60
CA ILE A 121 13.04 8.88 28.30
C ILE A 121 11.94 9.62 29.04
N ASP A 122 12.21 10.84 29.52
CA ASP A 122 11.16 11.69 30.08
C ASP A 122 10.30 12.34 28.98
N ASP A 123 9.09 12.78 29.33
CA ASP A 123 8.21 13.47 28.39
C ASP A 123 8.83 14.78 27.89
N SER A 124 9.57 15.51 28.73
CA SER A 124 10.24 16.76 28.33
C SER A 124 11.34 16.53 27.29
N ASP A 125 12.20 15.54 27.50
CA ASP A 125 13.26 15.15 26.56
C ASP A 125 12.69 14.59 25.25
N LEU A 126 11.58 13.85 25.34
CA LEU A 126 10.88 13.35 24.16
C LEU A 126 10.30 14.50 23.33
N ASP A 127 9.66 15.47 23.97
CA ASP A 127 9.10 16.66 23.33
C ASP A 127 10.20 17.50 22.65
N LEU A 128 11.36 17.66 23.30
CA LEU A 128 12.53 18.34 22.72
C LEU A 128 13.06 17.60 21.47
N THR A 129 13.24 16.29 21.58
CA THR A 129 13.77 15.47 20.48
C THR A 129 12.80 15.46 19.30
N LEU A 130 11.51 15.25 19.55
CA LEU A 130 10.50 15.21 18.51
C LEU A 130 10.29 16.61 17.89
N GLY A 131 10.36 17.67 18.69
CA GLY A 131 10.30 19.05 18.22
C GLY A 131 11.42 19.40 17.24
N GLN A 132 12.64 18.89 17.46
CA GLN A 132 13.74 19.03 16.49
C GLN A 132 13.45 18.31 15.18
N ILE A 133 12.95 17.07 15.25
CA ILE A 133 12.59 16.27 14.05
C ILE A 133 11.47 16.95 13.26
N ILE A 134 10.45 17.49 13.93
CA ILE A 134 9.33 18.18 13.28
C ILE A 134 9.80 19.49 12.63
N LYS A 135 10.75 20.22 13.24
CA LYS A 135 11.34 21.41 12.62
C LYS A 135 12.09 21.08 11.33
N GLU A 136 12.81 19.96 11.31
CA GLU A 136 13.54 19.51 10.13
C GLU A 136 12.60 18.92 9.06
N PHE A 137 11.52 18.25 9.48
CA PHE A 137 10.57 17.59 8.60
C PHE A 137 9.09 17.87 8.98
N PRO A 138 8.58 19.08 8.66
CA PRO A 138 7.30 19.60 9.17
C PRO A 138 6.04 18.87 8.68
N LEU A 139 6.13 18.07 7.61
CA LEU A 139 4.99 17.36 7.02
C LEU A 139 4.97 15.85 7.34
N CYS A 140 5.78 15.41 8.33
CA CYS A 140 5.85 13.99 8.69
C CYS A 140 4.61 13.52 9.43
N GLY A 141 4.04 12.41 8.95
CA GLY A 141 3.01 11.68 9.68
C GLY A 141 3.56 10.87 10.87
N GLU A 142 2.65 10.46 11.76
CA GLU A 142 2.93 9.67 12.98
C GLU A 142 3.92 8.51 12.73
N THR A 143 3.69 7.72 11.67
CA THR A 143 4.52 6.53 11.37
C THR A 143 5.96 6.88 11.03
N LEU A 144 6.17 7.97 10.29
CA LEU A 144 7.51 8.39 9.91
C LEU A 144 8.26 8.96 11.12
N LEU A 145 7.58 9.76 11.94
CA LEU A 145 8.13 10.27 13.20
C LEU A 145 8.54 9.13 14.15
N GLN A 146 7.71 8.08 14.24
CA GLN A 146 8.04 6.88 15.01
C GLN A 146 9.33 6.21 14.51
N GLN A 147 9.49 6.11 13.19
CA GLN A 147 10.69 5.51 12.60
C GLN A 147 11.94 6.37 12.82
N MET A 148 11.81 7.70 12.78
CA MET A 148 12.93 8.62 13.02
C MET A 148 13.41 8.56 14.47
N LEU A 149 12.49 8.42 15.44
CA LEU A 149 12.85 8.15 16.82
C LEU A 149 13.57 6.80 16.96
N LEU A 150 13.08 5.76 16.27
CA LEU A 150 13.74 4.44 16.27
C LEU A 150 15.15 4.49 15.70
N LEU A 151 15.39 5.25 14.63
CA LEU A 151 16.73 5.45 14.05
C LEU A 151 17.67 6.19 15.02
N LYS A 152 17.14 7.03 15.90
CA LYS A 152 17.88 7.66 17.01
C LYS A 152 18.00 6.75 18.25
N GLY A 153 17.55 5.50 18.18
CA GLY A 153 17.58 4.55 19.31
C GLY A 153 16.48 4.79 20.36
N ILE A 154 15.51 5.65 20.07
CA ILE A 154 14.43 6.01 20.98
C ILE A 154 13.17 5.23 20.59
N ARG A 155 12.78 4.28 21.43
CA ARG A 155 11.57 3.48 21.25
C ARG A 155 10.54 3.87 22.29
N VAL A 156 9.47 4.53 21.85
CA VAL A 156 8.37 4.98 22.71
C VAL A 156 7.05 4.30 22.37
N GLN A 157 6.14 4.27 23.33
CA GLN A 157 4.79 3.77 23.12
C GLN A 157 4.07 4.67 22.10
N ARG A 158 3.22 4.06 21.27
CA ARG A 158 2.46 4.81 20.25
C ARG A 158 1.58 5.90 20.86
N TRP A 159 0.93 5.61 21.99
CA TRP A 159 0.11 6.60 22.68
C TRP A 159 0.95 7.78 23.18
N ARG A 160 2.16 7.52 23.69
CA ARG A 160 3.07 8.54 24.21
C ARG A 160 3.62 9.44 23.10
N LEU A 161 3.93 8.86 21.94
CA LEU A 161 4.26 9.63 20.74
C LEU A 161 3.11 10.56 20.32
N ARG A 162 1.86 10.07 20.36
CA ARG A 162 0.69 10.90 20.05
C ARG A 162 0.49 12.05 21.02
N GLU A 163 0.63 11.79 22.32
CA GLU A 163 0.56 12.83 23.35
C GLU A 163 1.63 13.90 23.12
N CYS A 164 2.87 13.48 22.87
CA CYS A 164 3.98 14.38 22.49
C CYS A 164 3.63 15.21 21.24
N MET A 165 3.14 14.59 20.16
CA MET A 165 2.67 15.31 18.98
C MET A 165 1.53 16.28 19.28
N HIS A 166 0.60 15.92 20.16
CA HIS A 166 -0.51 16.79 20.56
C HIS A 166 -0.03 18.02 21.36
N ARG A 167 0.99 17.85 22.21
CA ARG A 167 1.64 18.95 22.93
C ARG A 167 2.41 19.89 22.00
N LEU A 168 3.07 19.33 20.97
CA LEU A 168 3.85 20.12 19.99
C LEU A 168 3.00 20.79 18.90
N ASP A 169 1.86 20.20 18.51
CA ASP A 169 0.94 20.69 17.47
C ASP A 169 -0.43 21.09 18.04
N THR A 170 -0.45 22.00 19.03
CA THR A 170 -1.71 22.48 19.62
C THR A 170 -2.59 23.19 18.59
N ALA A 171 -2.00 23.93 17.66
CA ALA A 171 -2.70 24.65 16.59
C ALA A 171 -3.35 23.71 15.55
N GLY A 172 -2.63 22.69 15.06
CA GLY A 172 -3.17 21.72 14.12
C GLY A 172 -4.23 20.81 14.75
N VAL A 173 -4.13 20.53 16.06
CA VAL A 173 -5.20 19.84 16.81
C VAL A 173 -6.47 20.69 16.88
N GLN A 174 -6.35 21.98 17.17
CA GLN A 174 -7.50 22.90 17.19
C GLN A 174 -8.12 23.06 15.79
N ALA A 175 -7.30 23.23 14.75
CA ALA A 175 -7.78 23.31 13.36
C ALA A 175 -8.52 22.03 12.90
N ARG A 176 -8.05 20.85 13.32
CA ARG A 176 -8.74 19.57 13.03
C ARG A 176 -10.04 19.41 13.81
N ARG A 177 -10.14 19.96 15.02
CA ARG A 177 -11.39 19.99 15.81
C ARG A 177 -12.42 20.93 15.18
N THR A 178 -12.02 22.11 14.72
CA THR A 178 -12.91 23.10 14.09
C THR A 178 -13.32 22.70 12.67
N GLY A 179 -12.43 22.03 11.93
CA GLY A 179 -12.66 21.54 10.56
C GLY A 179 -13.40 20.21 10.44
N ARG A 180 -14.07 19.73 11.51
CA ARG A 180 -14.87 18.49 11.41
C ARG A 180 -15.95 18.70 10.35
N LEU A 181 -15.78 18.05 9.19
CA LEU A 181 -16.73 18.04 8.08
C LEU A 181 -18.14 17.84 8.66
N HIS A 182 -18.92 18.91 8.68
CA HIS A 182 -20.33 18.81 8.99
C HIS A 182 -20.92 17.94 7.90
N ARG A 183 -21.28 16.70 8.24
CA ARG A 183 -21.97 15.80 7.32
C ARG A 183 -23.26 16.50 6.90
N ARG A 184 -23.24 17.10 5.71
CA ARG A 184 -24.46 17.61 5.09
C ARG A 184 -25.38 16.43 4.87
N VAL A 185 -26.64 16.53 5.30
CA VAL A 185 -27.66 15.55 4.96
C VAL A 185 -27.76 15.52 3.45
N TYR A 186 -27.35 14.39 2.88
CA TYR A 186 -27.27 14.21 1.44
C TYR A 186 -28.57 13.58 0.97
N ASN A 187 -29.45 14.37 0.35
CA ASN A 187 -30.75 13.92 -0.16
C ASN A 187 -30.81 14.11 -1.69
N VAL A 188 -31.21 13.06 -2.41
CA VAL A 188 -31.43 13.06 -3.87
C VAL A 188 -32.80 12.45 -4.11
N MET A 189 -33.60 13.09 -4.97
CA MET A 189 -35.03 12.76 -5.12
C MET A 189 -35.33 11.37 -5.71
N GLY A 190 -34.35 10.72 -6.34
CA GLY A 190 -34.52 9.38 -6.92
C GLY A 190 -33.38 8.99 -7.86
N PRO A 191 -33.43 7.78 -8.44
CA PRO A 191 -32.47 7.32 -9.43
C PRO A 191 -32.42 8.27 -10.63
N ASN A 192 -31.24 8.42 -11.24
CA ASN A 192 -31.00 9.28 -12.40
C ASN A 192 -31.31 10.78 -12.17
N HIS A 193 -31.52 11.19 -10.92
CA HIS A 193 -31.75 12.60 -10.61
C HIS A 193 -30.45 13.42 -10.56
N LEU A 194 -29.38 12.85 -10.02
CA LEU A 194 -28.09 13.52 -9.86
C LEU A 194 -26.96 12.53 -10.09
N TRP A 195 -26.13 12.74 -11.10
CA TRP A 195 -24.88 11.99 -11.25
C TRP A 195 -23.71 12.81 -10.69
N HIS A 196 -22.79 12.15 -9.99
CA HIS A 196 -21.48 12.71 -9.65
C HIS A 196 -20.46 12.20 -10.65
N ILE A 197 -19.66 13.10 -11.19
CA ILE A 197 -18.55 12.77 -12.08
C ILE A 197 -17.26 13.18 -11.40
N ASP A 198 -16.29 12.27 -11.42
CA ASP A 198 -14.97 12.49 -10.82
C ASP A 198 -13.88 11.77 -11.64
N THR A 199 -12.66 12.25 -11.50
CA THR A 199 -11.48 11.73 -12.20
C THR A 199 -10.38 11.36 -11.21
N ASN A 200 -9.87 10.14 -11.31
CA ASN A 200 -8.78 9.64 -10.48
C ASN A 200 -7.44 9.71 -11.22
N HIS A 201 -6.51 10.47 -10.63
CA HIS A 201 -5.18 10.73 -11.17
C HIS A 201 -4.05 9.94 -10.50
N LYS A 202 -4.33 8.96 -9.63
CA LYS A 202 -3.28 8.23 -8.89
C LYS A 202 -2.29 7.48 -9.79
N LEU A 203 -2.73 7.12 -11.00
CA LEU A 203 -1.93 6.38 -11.98
C LEU A 203 -1.45 7.25 -13.16
N VAL A 204 -1.53 8.58 -13.02
CA VAL A 204 -1.16 9.51 -14.10
C VAL A 204 0.32 9.39 -14.52
N ARG A 205 1.19 8.92 -13.62
CA ARG A 205 2.61 8.62 -13.93
C ARG A 205 2.76 7.60 -15.08
N TRP A 206 1.81 6.67 -15.19
CA TRP A 206 1.75 5.67 -16.26
C TRP A 206 0.77 6.08 -17.37
N ARG A 207 0.36 7.35 -17.40
CA ARG A 207 -0.65 7.88 -18.33
C ARG A 207 -2.00 7.17 -18.22
N PHE A 208 -2.39 6.75 -17.01
CA PHE A 208 -3.74 6.25 -16.76
C PHE A 208 -4.54 7.26 -15.95
N VAL A 209 -5.68 7.65 -16.50
CA VAL A 209 -6.67 8.53 -15.88
C VAL A 209 -7.99 7.76 -15.83
N ILE A 210 -8.56 7.57 -14.64
CA ILE A 210 -9.82 6.83 -14.50
C ILE A 210 -10.94 7.84 -14.31
N VAL A 211 -11.85 7.91 -15.27
CA VAL A 211 -13.03 8.79 -15.24
C VAL A 211 -14.25 7.95 -14.86
N GLY A 212 -14.99 8.41 -13.85
CA GLY A 212 -16.14 7.69 -13.33
C GLY A 212 -17.36 8.57 -13.11
N GLY A 213 -18.53 8.00 -13.35
CA GLY A 213 -19.83 8.57 -13.02
C GLY A 213 -20.58 7.67 -12.05
N ILE A 214 -21.21 8.24 -11.02
CA ILE A 214 -22.04 7.51 -10.06
C ILE A 214 -23.39 8.20 -9.86
N ASP A 215 -24.47 7.41 -9.84
CA ASP A 215 -25.79 7.90 -9.50
C ASP A 215 -25.87 8.22 -7.99
N GLY A 216 -26.32 9.44 -7.70
CA GLY A 216 -26.35 9.97 -6.36
C GLY A 216 -27.37 9.29 -5.45
N PHE A 217 -28.41 8.66 -5.98
CA PHE A 217 -29.44 7.98 -5.18
C PHE A 217 -29.08 6.50 -4.97
N SER A 218 -28.98 5.76 -6.07
CA SER A 218 -28.76 4.30 -6.08
C SER A 218 -27.31 3.89 -5.83
N ARG A 219 -26.35 4.81 -5.94
CA ARG A 219 -24.90 4.52 -5.95
C ARG A 219 -24.46 3.61 -7.11
N LEU A 220 -25.30 3.45 -8.13
CA LEU A 220 -24.96 2.73 -9.35
C LEU A 220 -23.84 3.46 -10.10
N ILE A 221 -22.81 2.73 -10.51
CA ILE A 221 -21.76 3.25 -11.39
C ILE A 221 -22.36 3.39 -12.79
N THR A 222 -22.54 4.63 -13.25
CA THR A 222 -23.18 4.93 -14.54
C THR A 222 -22.21 4.75 -15.69
N PHE A 223 -20.93 5.07 -15.46
CA PHE A 223 -19.81 4.72 -16.34
C PHE A 223 -18.50 4.70 -15.53
N LEU A 224 -17.53 3.90 -15.97
CA LEU A 224 -16.18 3.87 -15.42
C LEU A 224 -15.22 3.49 -16.55
N LYS A 225 -14.33 4.40 -16.92
CA LYS A 225 -13.40 4.21 -18.05
C LYS A 225 -12.00 4.63 -17.68
N CYS A 226 -11.02 3.89 -18.20
CA CYS A 226 -9.61 4.27 -18.15
C CYS A 226 -9.24 4.94 -19.47
N THR A 227 -8.64 6.12 -19.38
CA THR A 227 -8.23 6.95 -20.52
C THR A 227 -6.75 7.33 -20.36
N ASP A 228 -6.13 7.71 -21.46
CA ASP A 228 -4.73 8.17 -21.48
C ASP A 228 -4.58 9.69 -21.33
N ASN A 229 -5.70 10.41 -21.37
CA ASN A 229 -5.78 11.85 -21.25
C ASN A 229 -7.01 12.27 -20.42
N ASN A 230 -6.99 13.52 -19.92
CA ASN A 230 -8.08 14.13 -19.17
C ASN A 230 -8.71 15.32 -19.92
N THR A 231 -8.85 15.21 -21.24
CA THR A 231 -9.46 16.31 -22.02
C THR A 231 -10.97 16.35 -21.81
N SER A 232 -11.56 17.53 -21.98
CA SER A 232 -13.01 17.69 -21.79
C SER A 232 -13.85 16.89 -22.77
N ARG A 233 -13.32 16.62 -23.98
CA ARG A 233 -13.94 15.73 -24.96
C ARG A 233 -13.99 14.29 -24.47
N THR A 234 -12.87 13.78 -23.96
CA THR A 234 -12.78 12.41 -23.43
C THR A 234 -13.75 12.19 -22.27
N VAL A 235 -13.85 13.14 -21.34
CA VAL A 235 -14.81 13.06 -20.23
C VAL A 235 -16.26 13.08 -20.75
N LEU A 236 -16.55 13.89 -21.77
CA LEU A 236 -17.86 13.90 -22.42
C LEU A 236 -18.20 12.55 -23.09
N ASP A 237 -17.26 11.94 -23.79
CA ASP A 237 -17.45 10.63 -24.43
C ASP A 237 -17.66 9.51 -23.37
N CYS A 238 -17.00 9.62 -22.22
CA CYS A 238 -17.27 8.76 -21.07
C CYS A 238 -18.68 8.96 -20.55
N PHE A 239 -19.10 10.20 -20.36
CA PHE A 239 -20.46 10.55 -19.93
C PHE A 239 -21.53 10.02 -20.90
N PHE A 240 -21.33 10.16 -22.21
CA PHE A 240 -22.27 9.65 -23.21
C PHE A 240 -22.42 8.14 -23.19
N SER A 241 -21.38 7.39 -22.83
CA SER A 241 -21.52 5.94 -22.66
C SER A 241 -22.46 5.57 -21.51
N GLY A 242 -22.49 6.37 -20.43
CA GLY A 242 -23.48 6.21 -19.36
C GLY A 242 -24.88 6.64 -19.80
N VAL A 243 -24.98 7.78 -20.48
CA VAL A 243 -26.27 8.31 -21.00
C VAL A 243 -26.93 7.35 -21.99
N ALA A 244 -26.15 6.71 -22.87
CA ALA A 244 -26.68 5.73 -23.81
C ALA A 244 -27.36 4.54 -23.11
N LYS A 245 -26.93 4.19 -21.88
CA LYS A 245 -27.46 3.07 -21.12
C LYS A 245 -28.59 3.44 -20.16
N TYR A 246 -28.47 4.60 -19.50
CA TYR A 246 -29.36 4.97 -18.39
C TYR A 246 -30.18 6.25 -18.66
N GLY A 247 -30.05 6.83 -19.85
CA GLY A 247 -30.66 8.12 -20.19
C GLY A 247 -29.88 9.30 -19.61
N ILE A 248 -30.35 10.51 -19.95
CA ILE A 248 -29.74 11.76 -19.49
C ILE A 248 -30.15 12.02 -18.03
N PRO A 249 -29.21 12.27 -17.09
CA PRO A 249 -29.56 12.59 -15.72
C PRO A 249 -30.20 13.98 -15.58
N ASN A 250 -31.05 14.19 -14.58
CA ASN A 250 -31.63 15.52 -14.35
C ASN A 250 -30.58 16.56 -13.95
N LYS A 251 -29.52 16.17 -13.24
CA LYS A 251 -28.43 17.04 -12.80
C LYS A 251 -27.10 16.28 -12.84
N VAL A 252 -26.03 17.02 -13.03
CA VAL A 252 -24.66 16.52 -12.90
C VAL A 252 -23.94 17.40 -11.88
N ARG A 253 -23.15 16.78 -11.00
CA ARG A 253 -22.22 17.45 -10.10
C ARG A 253 -20.81 16.96 -10.42
N SER A 254 -19.92 17.90 -10.66
CA SER A 254 -18.49 17.70 -10.76
C SER A 254 -17.80 18.80 -9.96
N ASP A 255 -16.48 18.71 -9.84
CA ASP A 255 -15.69 19.87 -9.46
C ASP A 255 -15.63 20.91 -10.61
N LYS A 256 -14.87 21.98 -10.39
CA LYS A 256 -14.67 23.05 -11.37
C LYS A 256 -13.49 22.78 -12.32
N GLY A 257 -13.14 21.51 -12.56
CA GLY A 257 -12.10 21.12 -13.50
C GLY A 257 -12.42 21.48 -14.95
N LEU A 258 -11.39 21.83 -15.73
CA LEU A 258 -11.53 22.17 -17.16
C LEU A 258 -12.01 20.97 -17.99
N GLU A 259 -11.73 19.75 -17.54
CA GLU A 259 -12.18 18.50 -18.11
C GLU A 259 -13.71 18.34 -18.06
N ASN A 260 -14.39 18.99 -17.12
CA ASN A 260 -15.83 18.85 -16.94
C ASN A 260 -16.64 19.87 -17.76
N VAL A 261 -15.97 20.83 -18.42
CA VAL A 261 -16.62 21.96 -19.14
C VAL A 261 -17.55 21.47 -20.26
N SER A 262 -17.15 20.46 -21.03
CA SER A 262 -17.96 19.95 -22.14
C SER A 262 -19.24 19.25 -21.65
N VAL A 263 -19.16 18.51 -20.54
CA VAL A 263 -20.34 17.90 -19.90
C VAL A 263 -21.27 18.98 -19.35
N ALA A 264 -20.72 20.00 -18.70
CA ALA A 264 -21.50 21.13 -18.20
C ALA A 264 -22.24 21.86 -19.33
N ASN A 265 -21.56 22.17 -20.43
CA ASN A 265 -22.15 22.81 -21.61
C ASN A 265 -23.27 21.96 -22.22
N TYR A 266 -23.05 20.66 -22.39
CA TYR A 266 -24.08 19.74 -22.88
C TYR A 266 -25.33 19.75 -21.99
N MET A 267 -25.15 19.62 -20.67
CA MET A 267 -26.25 19.60 -19.71
C MET A 267 -27.01 20.93 -19.66
N LEU A 268 -26.34 22.07 -19.90
CA LEU A 268 -26.98 23.37 -19.99
C LEU A 268 -27.81 23.51 -21.28
N ILE A 269 -27.29 23.05 -22.42
CA ILE A 269 -28.01 23.07 -23.70
C ILE A 269 -29.27 22.21 -23.65
N GLN A 270 -29.17 20.99 -23.12
CA GLN A 270 -30.32 20.07 -23.02
C GLN A 270 -31.44 20.59 -22.11
N LYS A 271 -31.11 21.47 -21.16
CA LYS A 271 -32.08 22.06 -20.22
C LYS A 271 -32.74 23.33 -20.72
N ARG A 272 -32.26 23.94 -21.82
CA ARG A 272 -32.95 25.07 -22.43
C ARG A 272 -34.22 24.54 -23.10
N PRO A 273 -35.42 25.07 -22.79
CA PRO A 273 -36.63 24.65 -23.47
C PRO A 273 -36.47 24.90 -24.98
N LYS A 274 -36.75 23.88 -25.80
CA LYS A 274 -36.90 24.05 -27.25
C LYS A 274 -38.03 25.05 -27.46
N GLN A 275 -37.73 26.27 -27.91
CA GLN A 275 -38.76 27.16 -28.41
C GLN A 275 -39.45 26.44 -29.59
N TYR A 276 -40.73 26.13 -29.42
CA TYR A 276 -41.54 25.54 -30.47
C TYR A 276 -41.64 26.50 -31.66
N GLY A 277 -41.31 25.99 -32.84
CA GLY A 277 -41.62 26.65 -34.10
C GLY A 277 -43.10 26.57 -34.46
N ASN A 278 -43.55 27.57 -35.21
CA ASN A 278 -44.75 27.64 -36.05
C ASN A 278 -46.14 27.53 -35.38
N GLY A 279 -46.64 28.68 -34.91
CA GLY A 279 -48.06 29.00 -34.93
C GLY A 279 -48.38 29.83 -36.18
N LYS A 280 -49.20 29.27 -37.07
CA LYS A 280 -49.70 29.84 -38.32
C LYS A 280 -50.43 31.18 -38.11
N LYS A 281 -50.37 32.01 -39.17
CA LYS A 281 -51.34 33.06 -39.48
C LYS A 281 -52.77 32.58 -39.24
N HIS A 282 -53.57 33.35 -38.52
CA HIS A 282 -54.93 33.68 -38.94
C HIS A 282 -55.26 35.09 -38.47
N SER A 283 -55.56 35.92 -39.47
CA SER A 283 -56.44 37.09 -39.53
C SER A 283 -56.42 38.07 -38.36
#